data_AF-A0A8J7Z626-F1
#
_entry.id   AF-A0A8J7Z626-F1
#
_cell.length_a   1.000
_cell.length_b   1.000
_cell.length_c   1.000
_cell.angle_alpha   90.00
_cell.angle_beta   90.00
_cell.angle_gamma   90.00
#
_symmetry.space_group_name_H-M   'P 1'
#
loop_
_entity.id
_entity.type
_entity.pdbx_description
1 polymer ?
#
loop_
_entity_poly.entity_id
_entity_poly.type
_entity_poly.pdbx_seq_one_letter_code
_entity_poly.pdbx_strand_id
1 'polypeptide(L)'
;MANSQGFGIPRPVKPRVDKTKKRVEGQRMPNLDFDRRVEMWQAGLLPLRLPEGVEARSLTAAEIEWLDRAAAAEYIASEKQGQEALFYTSPPPDFRLEAADWYLRPDDRWNHDPVPLQQMIQRFPIELFQLSASGQTPAFYPDRTPDYTDAQEAVMRSIFRETVRIGWSLPQYKWFVMEQLRKTTARVTQNDAVQLLAQLQQMDSEPED
;
A
#
# COMPACT_ATOMS: atom_id res chain seq x y z
N MET A 1 71.09 -4.25 -41.09
CA MET A 1 70.07 -3.45 -41.81
C MET A 1 68.81 -4.30 -41.95
N ALA A 2 67.67 -3.63 -42.10
CA ALA A 2 66.35 -4.02 -41.62
C ALA A 2 65.59 -5.14 -42.37
N ASN A 3 64.74 -5.81 -41.57
CA ASN A 3 63.49 -6.54 -41.79
C ASN A 3 62.64 -6.23 -43.03
N SER A 4 61.90 -7.23 -43.53
CA SER A 4 60.42 -7.35 -43.46
C SER A 4 59.95 -8.59 -44.26
N GLN A 5 59.41 -9.61 -43.60
CA GLN A 5 57.99 -9.89 -43.34
C GLN A 5 57.16 -10.31 -44.57
N GLY A 6 56.99 -11.62 -44.71
CA GLY A 6 55.97 -12.25 -45.55
C GLY A 6 54.67 -12.48 -44.76
N PHE A 7 53.54 -12.16 -45.40
CA PHE A 7 52.19 -12.23 -44.85
C PHE A 7 51.67 -13.67 -44.76
N GLY A 8 51.27 -14.09 -43.56
CA GLY A 8 50.55 -15.34 -43.29
C GLY A 8 49.05 -15.12 -43.09
N ILE A 9 48.27 -16.06 -43.60
CA ILE A 9 46.79 -16.12 -43.67
C ILE A 9 46.13 -15.99 -42.26
N PRO A 10 44.99 -15.28 -42.13
CA PRO A 10 44.30 -15.13 -40.84
C PRO A 10 43.68 -16.44 -40.36
N ARG A 11 43.92 -16.78 -39.08
CA ARG A 11 43.29 -17.91 -38.37
C ARG A 11 41.81 -17.59 -38.03
N PRO A 12 40.92 -18.60 -38.02
CA PRO A 12 39.54 -18.40 -37.60
C PRO A 12 39.45 -18.15 -36.09
N VAL A 13 38.82 -17.04 -35.71
CA VAL A 13 38.53 -16.67 -34.33
C VAL A 13 37.43 -17.60 -33.81
N LYS A 14 37.74 -18.44 -32.81
CA LYS A 14 36.71 -19.16 -32.05
C LYS A 14 35.90 -18.13 -31.23
N PRO A 15 34.56 -18.17 -31.26
CA PRO A 15 33.77 -17.32 -30.38
C PRO A 15 34.02 -17.73 -28.92
N ARG A 16 34.49 -16.76 -28.14
CA ARG A 16 34.66 -16.89 -26.69
C ARG A 16 33.27 -16.89 -26.08
N VAL A 17 32.81 -18.08 -25.67
CA VAL A 17 31.61 -18.24 -24.86
C VAL A 17 31.93 -17.67 -23.48
N ASP A 18 31.63 -16.40 -23.25
CA ASP A 18 31.64 -15.82 -21.90
C ASP A 18 30.42 -16.35 -21.13
N LYS A 19 30.59 -17.55 -20.60
CA LYS A 19 29.80 -18.09 -19.49
C LYS A 19 30.24 -17.38 -18.21
N THR A 20 29.71 -16.18 -18.01
CA THR A 20 29.73 -15.53 -16.70
C THR A 20 28.39 -14.88 -16.47
N LYS A 21 27.35 -15.73 -16.38
CA LYS A 21 26.23 -15.43 -15.47
C LYS A 21 26.82 -15.44 -14.06
N LYS A 22 27.40 -14.31 -13.66
CA LYS A 22 27.66 -14.00 -12.25
C LYS A 22 26.28 -14.01 -11.61
N ARG A 23 25.96 -15.12 -10.95
CA ARG A 23 24.83 -15.19 -10.04
C ARG A 23 25.16 -14.16 -8.97
N VAL A 24 24.47 -13.02 -9.04
CA VAL A 24 24.58 -11.97 -8.01
C VAL A 24 23.97 -12.59 -6.77
N GLU A 25 24.81 -13.16 -5.91
CA GLU A 25 24.42 -13.53 -4.56
C GLU A 25 24.24 -12.23 -3.79
N GLY A 26 23.08 -11.60 -3.99
CA GLY A 26 22.61 -10.51 -3.13
C GLY A 26 22.52 -11.03 -1.70
N GLN A 27 22.81 -10.16 -0.74
CA GLN A 27 22.57 -10.47 0.66
C GLN A 27 21.11 -10.93 0.79
N ARG A 28 20.97 -12.22 1.10
CA ARG A 28 19.68 -12.86 1.38
C ARG A 28 19.00 -12.05 2.48
N MET A 29 17.66 -12.07 2.46
CA MET A 29 16.82 -11.68 3.60
C MET A 29 17.49 -11.97 4.95
N PRO A 30 17.13 -11.22 6.01
CA PRO A 30 17.55 -11.55 7.37
C PRO A 30 17.44 -13.06 7.58
N ASN A 31 18.47 -13.67 8.20
CA ASN A 31 18.55 -15.11 8.38
C ASN A 31 17.54 -15.54 9.46
N LEU A 32 16.28 -15.54 9.07
CA LEU A 32 15.09 -15.85 9.83
C LEU A 32 14.53 -17.15 9.26
N ASP A 33 13.93 -17.96 10.12
CA ASP A 33 13.12 -19.09 9.68
C ASP A 33 11.95 -18.60 8.78
N PHE A 34 11.31 -19.55 8.10
CA PHE A 34 10.26 -19.21 7.14
C PHE A 34 9.07 -18.53 7.81
N ASP A 35 8.61 -19.06 8.94
CA ASP A 35 7.41 -18.57 9.63
C ASP A 35 7.65 -17.14 10.11
N ARG A 36 8.83 -16.86 10.68
CA ARG A 36 9.17 -15.50 11.11
C ARG A 36 9.27 -14.50 9.95
N ARG A 37 9.66 -14.94 8.75
CA ARG A 37 9.64 -14.09 7.56
C ARG A 37 8.22 -13.78 7.10
N VAL A 38 7.32 -14.77 7.16
CA VAL A 38 5.90 -14.55 6.87
C VAL A 38 5.32 -13.52 7.84
N GLU A 39 5.54 -13.70 9.16
CA GLU A 39 5.08 -12.75 10.17
C GLU A 39 5.59 -11.33 9.94
N MET A 40 6.89 -11.17 9.70
CA MET A 40 7.47 -9.84 9.45
C MET A 40 6.98 -9.22 8.15
N TRP A 41 6.72 -10.03 7.12
CA TRP A 41 6.14 -9.57 5.87
C TRP A 41 4.70 -9.09 6.10
N GLN A 42 3.87 -9.88 6.79
CA GLN A 42 2.50 -9.53 7.14
C GLN A 42 2.42 -8.27 8.02
N ALA A 43 3.46 -7.97 8.78
CA ALA A 43 3.58 -6.73 9.56
C ALA A 43 4.15 -5.54 8.75
N GLY A 44 4.52 -5.71 7.48
CA GLY A 44 5.16 -4.66 6.68
C GLY A 44 6.60 -4.33 7.11
N LEU A 45 7.23 -5.20 7.91
CA LEU A 45 8.54 -4.99 8.53
C LEU A 45 9.69 -5.71 7.82
N LEU A 46 9.40 -6.36 6.68
CA LEU A 46 10.38 -7.13 5.90
C LEU A 46 10.71 -6.46 4.55
N PRO A 47 11.37 -5.29 4.53
CA PRO A 47 11.86 -4.69 3.30
C PRO A 47 13.03 -5.49 2.73
N LEU A 48 13.03 -5.72 1.41
CA LEU A 48 14.17 -6.31 0.72
C LEU A 48 15.28 -5.28 0.54
N ARG A 49 16.51 -5.70 0.78
CA ARG A 49 17.70 -4.92 0.41
C ARG A 49 18.13 -5.30 -0.99
N LEU A 50 18.28 -4.30 -1.84
CA LEU A 50 18.75 -4.48 -3.19
C LEU A 50 20.29 -4.55 -3.24
N PRO A 51 20.87 -5.28 -4.21
CA PRO A 51 22.30 -5.22 -4.47
C PRO A 51 22.78 -3.81 -4.76
N GLU A 52 24.07 -3.54 -4.51
CA GLU A 52 24.67 -2.24 -4.82
C GLU A 52 24.50 -1.91 -6.31
N GLY A 53 24.04 -0.68 -6.60
CA GLY A 53 23.76 -0.20 -7.95
C GLY A 53 22.44 -0.70 -8.56
N VAL A 54 21.62 -1.44 -7.80
CA VAL A 54 20.26 -1.84 -8.20
C VAL A 54 19.25 -1.05 -7.37
N GLU A 55 18.32 -0.40 -8.06
CA GLU A 55 17.22 0.31 -7.43
C GLU A 55 15.89 -0.41 -7.69
N ALA A 56 14.93 -0.20 -6.79
CA ALA A 56 13.57 -0.68 -7.00
C ALA A 56 13.00 0.01 -8.24
N ARG A 57 11.96 -0.57 -8.85
CA ARG A 57 11.27 0.15 -9.92
C ARG A 57 10.80 1.51 -9.40
N SER A 58 10.94 2.54 -10.22
CA SER A 58 10.34 3.83 -9.91
C SER A 58 8.82 3.72 -9.87
N LEU A 59 8.19 4.53 -9.03
CA LEU A 59 6.75 4.72 -9.07
C LEU A 59 6.37 5.46 -10.36
N THR A 60 5.26 5.07 -10.96
CA THR A 60 4.65 5.77 -12.08
C THR A 60 4.02 7.08 -11.61
N ALA A 61 3.79 8.02 -12.52
CA ALA A 61 3.11 9.28 -12.19
C ALA A 61 1.72 9.05 -11.57
N ALA A 62 0.98 8.06 -12.06
CA ALA A 62 -0.35 7.71 -11.51
C ALA A 62 -0.26 7.12 -10.10
N GLU A 63 0.77 6.32 -9.80
CA GLU A 63 1.00 5.81 -8.44
C GLU A 63 1.35 6.93 -7.48
N ILE A 64 2.20 7.87 -7.88
CA ILE A 64 2.56 9.04 -7.07
C ILE A 64 1.32 9.90 -6.80
N GLU A 65 0.55 10.23 -7.84
CA GLU A 65 -0.66 11.05 -7.69
C GLU A 65 -1.68 10.38 -6.77
N TRP A 66 -1.80 9.05 -6.85
CA TRP A 66 -2.66 8.28 -5.96
C TRP A 66 -2.21 8.36 -4.50
N LEU A 67 -0.92 8.21 -4.23
CA LEU A 67 -0.35 8.32 -2.88
C LEU A 67 -0.55 9.73 -2.32
N ASP A 68 -0.25 10.76 -3.12
CA ASP A 68 -0.44 12.16 -2.75
C ASP A 68 -1.89 12.42 -2.34
N ARG A 69 -2.85 11.90 -3.13
CA ARG A 69 -4.28 12.09 -2.86
C ARG A 69 -4.74 11.29 -1.65
N ALA A 70 -4.31 10.05 -1.51
CA ALA A 70 -4.65 9.21 -0.35
C ALA A 70 -4.09 9.81 0.95
N ALA A 71 -2.86 10.34 0.90
CA ALA A 71 -2.22 11.07 1.99
C ALA A 71 -2.97 12.37 2.33
N ALA A 72 -3.36 13.17 1.33
CA ALA A 72 -4.14 14.39 1.54
C ALA A 72 -5.51 14.11 2.20
N ALA A 73 -6.12 12.97 1.89
CA ALA A 73 -7.35 12.50 2.53
C ALA A 73 -7.11 11.72 3.85
N GLU A 74 -5.86 11.60 4.29
CA GLU A 74 -5.42 10.85 5.49
C GLU A 74 -5.97 9.43 5.54
N TYR A 75 -5.93 8.74 4.41
CA TYR A 75 -6.16 7.28 4.35
C TYR A 75 -4.87 6.48 4.48
N ILE A 76 -3.73 7.14 4.22
CA ILE A 76 -2.38 6.63 4.43
C ILE A 76 -1.54 7.72 5.10
N ALA A 77 -0.37 7.37 5.62
CA ALA A 77 0.61 8.28 6.21
C ALA A 77 0.87 9.50 5.31
N SER A 78 0.80 10.71 5.87
CA SER A 78 1.00 11.95 5.09
C SER A 78 2.48 12.29 4.87
N GLU A 79 3.35 11.65 5.64
CA GLU A 79 4.80 11.80 5.60
C GLU A 79 5.35 11.41 4.23
N LYS A 80 6.20 12.28 3.68
CA LYS A 80 6.77 12.12 2.34
C LYS A 80 5.70 11.80 1.28
N GLN A 81 4.53 12.42 1.42
CA GLN A 81 3.45 12.33 0.44
C GLN A 81 2.95 10.88 0.24
N GLY A 82 2.74 10.13 1.32
CA GLY A 82 2.26 8.74 1.23
C GLY A 82 3.35 7.71 0.95
N GLN A 83 4.58 8.11 0.65
CA GLN A 83 5.63 7.15 0.32
C GLN A 83 6.09 6.32 1.52
N GLU A 84 5.97 6.85 2.75
CA GLU A 84 6.24 6.07 3.97
C GLU A 84 5.22 4.95 4.19
N ALA A 85 4.02 5.06 3.59
CA ALA A 85 3.02 3.99 3.63
C ALA A 85 3.39 2.78 2.76
N LEU A 86 4.47 2.89 1.98
CA LEU A 86 4.95 1.82 1.12
C LEU A 86 6.15 1.09 1.71
N PHE A 87 6.31 -0.16 1.28
CA PHE A 87 7.54 -0.91 1.42
C PHE A 87 7.76 -1.83 0.21
N TYR A 88 9.02 -2.14 -0.06
CA TYR A 88 9.41 -2.95 -1.22
C TYR A 88 9.79 -4.36 -0.79
N THR A 89 9.05 -5.35 -1.29
CA THR A 89 9.30 -6.76 -0.98
C THR A 89 8.52 -7.67 -1.94
N SER A 90 8.72 -8.98 -1.88
CA SER A 90 7.85 -9.96 -2.52
C SER A 90 7.07 -10.75 -1.48
N PRO A 91 5.88 -11.28 -1.83
CA PRO A 91 5.06 -12.01 -0.90
C PRO A 91 5.63 -13.41 -0.63
N PRO A 92 5.25 -14.06 0.48
CA PRO A 92 5.51 -15.47 0.68
C PRO A 92 4.86 -16.33 -0.41
N PRO A 93 5.32 -17.57 -0.62
CA PRO A 93 6.40 -18.26 0.10
C PRO A 93 7.80 -17.98 -0.45
N ASP A 94 7.87 -17.37 -1.63
CA ASP A 94 9.08 -17.41 -2.45
C ASP A 94 10.04 -16.25 -2.16
N PHE A 95 9.52 -15.08 -1.73
CA PHE A 95 10.32 -13.88 -1.42
C PHE A 95 11.41 -13.59 -2.48
N ARG A 96 11.07 -13.80 -3.75
CA ARG A 96 11.97 -13.63 -4.90
C ARG A 96 12.08 -12.17 -5.29
N LEU A 97 13.30 -11.73 -5.58
CA LEU A 97 13.54 -10.34 -5.97
C LEU A 97 12.85 -10.00 -7.30
N GLU A 98 12.76 -10.97 -8.21
CA GLU A 98 12.12 -10.80 -9.52
C GLU A 98 10.60 -10.59 -9.44
N ALA A 99 9.99 -10.95 -8.31
CA ALA A 99 8.57 -10.75 -8.02
C ALA A 99 8.32 -9.63 -7.00
N ALA A 100 9.37 -8.93 -6.56
CA ALA A 100 9.25 -7.90 -5.54
C ALA A 100 8.73 -6.59 -6.15
N ASP A 101 7.80 -5.97 -5.43
CA ASP A 101 7.09 -4.77 -5.84
C ASP A 101 6.82 -3.89 -4.61
N TRP A 102 6.16 -2.74 -4.83
CA TRP A 102 5.67 -1.86 -3.79
C TRP A 102 4.34 -2.38 -3.21
N TYR A 103 4.29 -2.48 -1.89
CA TYR A 103 3.12 -2.90 -1.12
C TYR A 103 2.74 -1.79 -0.15
N LEU A 104 1.44 -1.62 0.08
CA LEU A 104 0.95 -0.77 1.16
C LEU A 104 1.18 -1.48 2.49
N ARG A 105 1.68 -0.75 3.50
CA ARG A 105 1.89 -1.28 4.85
C ARG A 105 0.54 -1.62 5.52
N PRO A 106 0.52 -2.65 6.40
CA PRO A 106 -0.68 -3.03 7.15
C PRO A 106 -1.26 -1.90 8.00
N ASP A 107 -0.41 -1.12 8.69
CA ASP A 107 -0.83 -0.03 9.57
C ASP A 107 -1.63 1.04 8.81
N ASP A 108 -1.27 1.27 7.53
CA ASP A 108 -1.97 2.18 6.64
C ASP A 108 -3.28 1.60 6.08
N ARG A 109 -3.55 0.31 6.33
CA ARG A 109 -4.75 -0.40 5.85
C ARG A 109 -5.27 -1.45 6.84
N TRP A 110 -5.78 -1.00 7.98
CA TRP A 110 -6.59 -1.83 8.89
C TRP A 110 -5.88 -3.13 9.32
N ASN A 111 -4.55 -3.10 9.47
CA ASN A 111 -3.76 -4.28 9.84
C ASN A 111 -4.02 -5.51 8.96
N HIS A 112 -4.47 -5.31 7.72
CA HIS A 112 -4.58 -6.38 6.75
C HIS A 112 -3.21 -6.75 6.21
N ASP A 113 -3.11 -7.98 5.69
CA ASP A 113 -1.93 -8.41 4.95
C ASP A 113 -1.55 -7.36 3.89
N PRO A 114 -0.25 -7.13 3.67
CA PRO A 114 0.24 -6.22 2.65
C PRO A 114 -0.38 -6.50 1.28
N VAL A 115 -0.78 -5.44 0.59
CA VAL A 115 -1.37 -5.55 -0.74
C VAL A 115 -0.54 -4.76 -1.75
N PRO A 116 -0.29 -5.32 -2.95
CA PRO A 116 0.43 -4.59 -4.00
C PRO A 116 -0.22 -3.25 -4.29
N LEU A 117 0.58 -2.20 -4.41
CA LEU A 117 0.11 -0.83 -4.67
C LEU A 117 -0.83 -0.79 -5.89
N GLN A 118 -0.47 -1.50 -6.95
CA GLN A 118 -1.29 -1.55 -8.16
C GLN A 118 -2.69 -2.14 -7.91
N GLN A 119 -2.80 -3.15 -7.05
CA GLN A 119 -4.11 -3.71 -6.66
C GLN A 119 -4.91 -2.71 -5.83
N MET A 120 -4.26 -1.94 -4.94
CA MET A 120 -4.92 -0.89 -4.18
C MET A 120 -5.45 0.21 -5.09
N ILE A 121 -4.69 0.63 -6.09
CA ILE A 121 -5.12 1.65 -7.08
C ILE A 121 -6.32 1.15 -7.88
N GLN A 122 -6.31 -0.11 -8.32
CA GLN A 122 -7.44 -0.70 -9.06
C GLN A 122 -8.68 -0.81 -8.17
N ARG A 123 -8.50 -1.24 -6.93
CA ARG A 123 -9.61 -1.40 -5.98
C ARG A 123 -10.17 -0.05 -5.55
N PHE A 124 -9.34 0.95 -5.32
CA PHE A 124 -9.73 2.29 -4.87
C PHE A 124 -9.10 3.33 -5.79
N PRO A 125 -9.74 3.67 -6.91
CA PRO A 125 -9.18 4.62 -7.83
C PRO A 125 -9.15 6.04 -7.22
N ILE A 126 -8.29 6.90 -7.75
CA ILE A 126 -7.93 8.19 -7.14
C ILE A 126 -9.15 9.09 -6.87
N GLU A 127 -10.20 8.97 -7.69
CA GLU A 127 -11.42 9.76 -7.60
C GLU A 127 -12.24 9.47 -6.34
N LEU A 128 -11.95 8.39 -5.63
CA LEU A 128 -12.61 8.07 -4.36
C LEU A 128 -12.09 8.90 -3.19
N PHE A 129 -10.84 9.36 -3.24
CA PHE A 129 -10.19 10.10 -2.16
C PHE A 129 -10.58 11.59 -2.19
N GLN A 130 -11.88 11.81 -2.01
CA GLN A 130 -12.51 13.12 -2.06
C GLN A 130 -12.33 13.85 -0.74
N LEU A 131 -11.79 15.07 -0.82
CA LEU A 131 -11.76 16.01 0.29
C LEU A 131 -13.17 16.50 0.64
N SER A 132 -13.30 17.14 1.79
CA SER A 132 -14.50 17.85 2.19
C SER A 132 -14.85 18.98 1.21
N ALA A 133 -16.07 19.52 1.32
CA ALA A 133 -16.50 20.69 0.56
C ALA A 133 -15.60 21.92 0.81
N SER A 134 -14.94 22.01 1.96
CA SER A 134 -13.97 23.06 2.31
C SER A 134 -12.53 22.73 1.89
N GLY A 135 -12.31 21.64 1.16
CA GLY A 135 -10.98 21.19 0.76
C GLY A 135 -10.13 20.65 1.90
N GLN A 136 -10.74 20.32 3.03
CA GLN A 136 -10.08 19.71 4.19
C GLN A 136 -10.15 18.19 4.10
N THR A 137 -9.29 17.54 4.87
CA THR A 137 -9.35 16.09 5.05
C THR A 137 -10.72 15.69 5.64
N PRO A 138 -11.35 14.63 5.12
CA PRO A 138 -12.59 14.10 5.69
C PRO A 138 -12.45 13.75 7.18
N ALA A 139 -13.30 14.34 8.01
CA ALA A 139 -13.38 14.04 9.44
C ALA A 139 -14.15 12.71 9.69
N PHE A 140 -14.29 12.29 10.95
CA PHE A 140 -15.16 11.16 11.30
C PHE A 140 -16.62 11.43 10.88
N TYR A 141 -17.09 12.65 11.14
CA TYR A 141 -18.43 13.08 10.79
C TYR A 141 -18.47 13.62 9.36
N PRO A 142 -19.58 13.42 8.63
CA PRO A 142 -19.76 14.03 7.32
C PRO A 142 -19.80 15.55 7.42
N ASP A 143 -19.60 16.21 6.28
CA ASP A 143 -19.73 17.66 6.21
C ASP A 143 -21.15 18.07 6.58
N ARG A 144 -21.28 19.12 7.39
CA ARG A 144 -22.59 19.68 7.73
C ARG A 144 -23.15 20.40 6.51
N THR A 145 -24.14 19.78 5.88
CA THR A 145 -24.94 20.36 4.82
C THR A 145 -26.19 21.02 5.40
N PRO A 146 -26.89 21.92 4.66
CA PRO A 146 -28.12 22.55 5.13
C PRO A 146 -29.25 21.56 5.51
N ASP A 147 -29.18 20.35 4.98
CA ASP A 147 -30.08 19.21 5.26
C ASP A 147 -29.58 18.30 6.39
N TYR A 148 -28.48 18.64 7.07
CA TYR A 148 -28.00 17.88 8.22
C TYR A 148 -28.99 17.98 9.40
N THR A 149 -29.59 16.85 9.77
CA THR A 149 -30.66 16.79 10.79
C THR A 149 -30.17 16.29 12.15
N ASP A 150 -30.93 16.59 13.21
CA ASP A 150 -30.71 16.00 14.53
C ASP A 150 -30.80 14.46 14.52
N ALA A 151 -31.62 13.90 13.62
CA ALA A 151 -31.71 12.47 13.41
C ALA A 151 -30.41 11.89 12.83
N GLN A 152 -29.79 12.58 11.86
CA GLN A 152 -28.49 12.19 11.33
C GLN A 152 -27.39 12.27 12.41
N GLU A 153 -27.38 13.33 13.21
CA GLU A 153 -26.46 13.47 14.34
C GLU A 153 -26.58 12.30 15.34
N ALA A 154 -27.81 11.87 15.66
CA ALA A 154 -28.05 10.74 16.54
C ALA A 154 -27.50 9.42 15.97
N VAL A 155 -27.64 9.21 14.66
CA VAL A 155 -27.07 8.04 13.96
C VAL A 155 -25.54 8.09 14.00
N MET A 156 -24.92 9.23 13.69
CA MET A 156 -23.45 9.37 13.71
C MET A 156 -22.86 9.13 15.10
N ARG A 157 -23.54 9.57 16.17
CA ARG A 157 -23.15 9.26 17.55
C ARG A 157 -23.27 7.78 17.88
N SER A 158 -24.21 7.08 17.27
CA SER A 158 -24.37 5.64 17.44
C SER A 158 -23.26 4.90 16.70
N ILE A 159 -22.95 5.30 15.46
CA ILE A 159 -21.79 4.81 14.71
C ILE A 159 -20.50 4.98 15.52
N PHE A 160 -20.28 6.16 16.10
CA PHE A 160 -19.11 6.40 16.95
C PHE A 160 -19.03 5.43 18.14
N ARG A 161 -20.14 5.15 18.81
CA ARG A 161 -20.17 4.16 19.90
C ARG A 161 -19.84 2.76 19.41
N GLU A 162 -20.36 2.36 18.25
CA GLU A 162 -20.06 1.04 17.68
C GLU A 162 -18.59 0.94 17.26
N THR A 163 -18.02 1.98 16.65
CA THR A 163 -16.58 1.98 16.32
C THR A 163 -15.71 1.85 17.56
N VAL A 164 -16.09 2.49 18.67
CA VAL A 164 -15.40 2.33 19.96
C VAL A 164 -15.59 0.93 20.53
N ARG A 165 -16.82 0.36 20.47
CA ARG A 165 -17.11 -1.01 20.93
C ARG A 165 -16.24 -2.05 20.22
N ILE A 166 -16.02 -1.88 18.92
CA ILE A 166 -15.23 -2.82 18.10
C ILE A 166 -13.72 -2.53 18.23
N GLY A 167 -13.32 -1.43 18.87
CA GLY A 167 -11.91 -1.06 19.03
C GLY A 167 -11.29 -0.40 17.79
N TRP A 168 -12.10 0.12 16.87
CA TRP A 168 -11.61 0.74 15.64
C TRP A 168 -11.08 2.15 15.86
N SER A 169 -9.94 2.40 15.23
CA SER A 169 -9.36 3.72 15.00
C SER A 169 -10.09 4.48 13.88
N LEU A 170 -9.85 5.79 13.78
CA LEU A 170 -10.41 6.62 12.72
C LEU A 170 -10.00 6.14 11.31
N PRO A 171 -8.73 5.80 11.02
CA PRO A 171 -8.36 5.23 9.73
C PRO A 171 -9.14 3.96 9.37
N GLN A 172 -9.35 3.04 10.32
CA GLN A 172 -10.15 1.83 10.09
C GLN A 172 -11.59 2.17 9.68
N TYR A 173 -12.23 3.09 10.42
CA TYR A 173 -13.57 3.56 10.06
C TYR A 173 -13.61 4.24 8.68
N LYS A 174 -12.65 5.10 8.35
CA LYS A 174 -12.55 5.75 7.04
C LYS A 174 -12.47 4.70 5.92
N TRP A 175 -11.59 3.71 6.05
CA TRP A 175 -11.47 2.62 5.08
C TRP A 175 -12.76 1.80 4.96
N PHE A 176 -13.39 1.45 6.09
CA PHE A 176 -14.68 0.76 6.07
C PHE A 176 -15.74 1.54 5.28
N VAL A 177 -15.89 2.84 5.54
CA VAL A 177 -16.83 3.69 4.78
C VAL A 177 -16.52 3.66 3.29
N MET A 178 -15.25 3.79 2.91
CA MET A 178 -14.85 3.76 1.51
C MET A 178 -15.07 2.39 0.84
N GLU A 179 -14.91 1.29 1.58
CA GLU A 179 -15.20 -0.06 1.10
C GLU A 179 -16.68 -0.28 0.85
N GLN A 180 -17.53 0.13 1.78
CA GLN A 180 -18.97 -0.12 1.70
C GLN A 180 -19.66 0.84 0.72
N LEU A 181 -19.24 2.11 0.70
CA LEU A 181 -20.00 3.17 0.04
C LEU A 181 -19.29 3.81 -1.14
N ARG A 182 -18.00 3.48 -1.37
CA ARG A 182 -17.20 4.03 -2.47
C ARG A 182 -17.16 5.57 -2.47
N LYS A 183 -17.08 6.16 -1.28
CA LYS A 183 -16.93 7.61 -1.02
C LYS A 183 -16.30 7.83 0.35
N THR A 184 -15.76 9.03 0.57
CA THR A 184 -15.19 9.39 1.87
C THR A 184 -16.27 9.72 2.91
N THR A 185 -15.88 9.73 4.18
CA THR A 185 -16.75 10.11 5.30
C THR A 185 -17.41 11.47 5.12
N ALA A 186 -16.73 12.42 4.46
CA ALA A 186 -17.26 13.76 4.17
C ALA A 186 -18.57 13.75 3.37
N ARG A 187 -18.82 12.70 2.58
CA ARG A 187 -19.99 12.60 1.69
C ARG A 187 -21.04 11.58 2.13
N VAL A 188 -20.95 11.11 3.37
CA VAL A 188 -21.93 10.17 3.94
C VAL A 188 -23.25 10.91 4.18
N THR A 189 -24.31 10.45 3.52
CA THR A 189 -25.67 10.95 3.72
C THR A 189 -26.32 10.31 4.96
N GLN A 190 -27.49 10.79 5.38
CA GLN A 190 -28.23 10.15 6.47
C GLN A 190 -28.58 8.68 6.17
N ASN A 191 -29.01 8.37 4.93
CA ASN A 191 -29.35 6.99 4.55
C ASN A 191 -28.11 6.08 4.57
N ASP A 192 -26.97 6.58 4.08
CA ASP A 192 -25.69 5.89 4.17
C ASP A 192 -25.33 5.61 5.64
N ALA A 193 -25.46 6.61 6.52
CA ALA A 193 -25.15 6.46 7.94
C ALA A 193 -26.02 5.39 8.62
N VAL A 194 -27.31 5.32 8.29
CA VAL A 194 -28.20 4.27 8.82
C VAL A 194 -27.76 2.88 8.36
N GLN A 195 -27.35 2.73 7.09
CA GLN A 195 -26.84 1.46 6.57
C GLN A 195 -25.52 1.06 7.23
N LEU A 196 -24.58 2.00 7.40
CA LEU A 196 -23.32 1.77 8.09
C LEU A 196 -23.55 1.34 9.54
N LEU A 197 -24.45 2.00 10.26
CA LEU A 197 -24.80 1.63 11.63
C LEU A 197 -25.32 0.19 11.72
N ALA A 198 -26.24 -0.19 10.82
CA ALA A 198 -26.79 -1.54 10.80
C ALA A 198 -25.72 -2.62 10.57
N GLN A 199 -24.71 -2.32 9.73
CA GLN A 199 -23.58 -3.23 9.51
C GLN A 199 -22.68 -3.31 10.75
N LEU A 200 -22.32 -2.17 11.34
CA LEU A 200 -21.47 -2.13 12.54
C LEU A 200 -22.09 -2.88 13.73
N GLN A 201 -23.42 -2.80 13.89
CA GLN A 201 -24.14 -3.53 14.94
C GLN A 201 -24.10 -5.05 14.77
N GLN A 202 -23.83 -5.55 13.56
CA GLN A 202 -23.70 -6.97 13.28
C GLN A 202 -22.26 -7.47 13.42
N MET A 203 -21.29 -6.56 13.58
CA MET A 203 -19.89 -6.93 13.74
C MET A 203 -19.61 -7.33 15.19
N ASP A 204 -18.95 -8.47 15.35
CA ASP A 204 -18.45 -8.93 16.62
C ASP A 204 -17.42 -7.93 17.18
N SER A 205 -17.42 -7.76 18.50
CA SER A 205 -16.36 -7.00 19.17
C SER A 205 -15.04 -7.77 19.05
N GLU A 206 -13.90 -7.09 18.87
CA GLU A 206 -12.60 -7.77 19.00
C GLU A 206 -12.52 -8.42 20.39
N PRO A 207 -12.05 -9.67 20.51
CA PRO A 207 -11.75 -10.26 21.80
C PRO A 207 -10.63 -9.46 22.48
N GLU A 208 -10.83 -9.08 23.75
CA GLU A 208 -9.74 -8.59 24.59
C GLU A 208 -8.78 -9.77 24.85
N ASP A 209 -7.66 -9.81 24.13
CA ASP A 209 -6.50 -10.68 24.42
C ASP A 209 -5.67 -10.15 25.60
#